data_AF-A0A931CEY5-F1
#
_entry.id   AF-A0A931CEY5-F1
#
_cell.length_a   1.000
_cell.length_b   1.000
_cell.length_c   1.000
_cell.angle_alpha   90.00
_cell.angle_beta   90.00
_cell.angle_gamma   90.00
#
_symmetry.space_group_name_H-M   'P 1'
#
loop_
_entity.id
_entity.type
_entity.pdbx_description
1 polymer ?
#
loop_
_entity_poly.entity_id
_entity_poly.type
_entity_poly.pdbx_seq_one_letter_code
_entity_poly.pdbx_strand_id
1 'polypeptide(L)'
;MPLVLLTARSEAIVTWWLRDDASVTVAYDDMTPFGSPMTQRPSRSAREIFAPILEHARSHGFDEVLRTGPALLADVVASKAFAGVAEPDVDGAWRVLPQVRYPDVADCPPRWLSVAGPAGGRVTTEVPASAWPRVHEVIARLTHDGYTEQSGGSPDIAGLVERLREAGLLRSSNDVPALTGDLTFAGHNTVVVRSARSSVVVDPFLFPSSASYPDTYQPLGAGRLGTVDALLITHSHPDHFDPATLIRFPPDIRVIVPVAERETVLGADMRHRLGELGFTNVVVLGWGEAETVGDIVVHALPFYGEQPSDGRVLHPDVRNVGNTYVVETPAFSAAFLADSGRDHAGDVRDVPERWRREHPPVDVVFAGYRGWSTYPVQHVFSSVAAFMLFVPPTLWGCRHQLMTDAADAVDVAERFGARYLVPYADGGAPWHWEIGLGPKLDGSGTEDPDFDPYPERVIDVARRRIRAPGGEMVASPVRVLLLRPGDSVTDVSGEAGVVRVPGHSWAYPDTVRLG
;
A
#
# COMPACT_ATOMS: atom_id res chain seq x y z
N MET A 1 -69.98 -22.60 -3.81
CA MET A 1 -68.77 -21.77 -4.00
C MET A 1 -67.69 -22.32 -3.08
N PRO A 2 -66.58 -22.88 -3.57
CA PRO A 2 -65.43 -23.13 -2.71
C PRO A 2 -64.55 -21.86 -2.68
N LEU A 3 -64.17 -21.47 -1.47
CA LEU A 3 -63.26 -20.37 -1.19
C LEU A 3 -61.84 -20.84 -1.57
N VAL A 4 -61.30 -20.31 -2.66
CA VAL A 4 -59.89 -20.52 -3.02
C VAL A 4 -59.06 -19.63 -2.09
N LEU A 5 -58.39 -20.25 -1.11
CA LEU A 5 -57.31 -19.59 -0.38
C LEU A 5 -56.16 -19.36 -1.37
N LEU A 6 -56.05 -18.13 -1.86
CA LEU A 6 -54.85 -17.60 -2.47
C LEU A 6 -53.75 -17.58 -1.41
N THR A 7 -52.92 -18.61 -1.40
CA THR A 7 -51.62 -18.56 -0.73
C THR A 7 -50.77 -17.56 -1.51
N ALA A 8 -50.62 -16.35 -0.96
CA ALA A 8 -49.61 -15.41 -1.43
C ALA A 8 -48.25 -16.12 -1.33
N ARG A 9 -47.64 -16.42 -2.48
CA ARG A 9 -46.25 -16.86 -2.52
C ARG A 9 -45.42 -15.67 -2.03
N SER A 10 -44.85 -15.80 -0.84
CA SER A 10 -43.72 -14.97 -0.43
C SER A 10 -42.64 -15.17 -1.49
N GLU A 11 -42.42 -14.18 -2.35
CA GLU A 11 -41.23 -14.17 -3.20
C GLU A 11 -40.00 -14.24 -2.29
N ALA A 12 -39.08 -15.15 -2.59
CA ALA A 12 -37.86 -15.29 -1.83
C ALA A 12 -37.04 -14.02 -2.02
N ILE A 13 -36.71 -13.32 -0.93
CA ILE A 13 -35.85 -12.14 -0.98
C ILE A 13 -34.46 -12.61 -1.43
N VAL A 14 -34.09 -12.27 -2.66
CA VAL A 14 -32.75 -12.55 -3.17
C VAL A 14 -31.79 -11.53 -2.59
N THR A 15 -30.68 -12.02 -2.05
CA THR A 15 -29.57 -11.20 -1.57
C THR A 15 -28.44 -11.25 -2.58
N TRP A 16 -27.82 -10.11 -2.84
CA TRP A 16 -26.77 -9.95 -3.84
C TRP A 16 -25.45 -9.54 -3.20
N TRP A 17 -24.36 -10.13 -3.68
CA TRP A 17 -23.00 -9.74 -3.35
C TRP A 17 -22.25 -9.37 -4.62
N LEU A 18 -21.26 -8.51 -4.49
CA LEU A 18 -20.29 -8.25 -5.54
C LEU A 18 -19.51 -9.55 -5.81
N ARG A 19 -19.23 -9.85 -7.08
CA ARG A 19 -18.40 -11.00 -7.42
C ARG A 19 -16.95 -10.78 -7.00
N ASP A 20 -16.25 -11.85 -6.64
CA ASP A 20 -14.83 -11.78 -6.25
C ASP A 20 -13.93 -11.36 -7.42
N ASP A 21 -14.33 -11.63 -8.66
CA ASP A 21 -13.62 -11.24 -9.89
C ASP A 21 -14.03 -9.85 -10.40
N ALA A 22 -14.88 -9.13 -9.67
CA ALA A 22 -15.27 -7.77 -10.02
C ALA A 22 -14.27 -6.75 -9.44
N SER A 23 -13.55 -6.08 -10.33
CA SER A 23 -12.73 -4.91 -9.99
C SER A 23 -13.63 -3.73 -9.65
N VAL A 24 -13.26 -2.98 -8.62
CA VAL A 24 -13.85 -1.68 -8.27
C VAL A 24 -12.77 -0.63 -8.51
N THR A 25 -13.15 0.54 -9.01
CA THR A 25 -12.23 1.67 -9.21
C THR A 25 -12.93 2.96 -8.82
N VAL A 26 -12.24 3.78 -8.03
CA VAL A 26 -12.61 5.17 -7.75
C VAL A 26 -11.67 6.05 -8.56
N ALA A 27 -12.22 6.85 -9.47
CA ALA A 27 -11.43 7.77 -10.28
C ALA A 27 -11.72 9.22 -9.88
N TYR A 28 -10.65 10.01 -9.83
CA TYR A 28 -10.66 11.43 -9.48
C TYR A 28 -10.58 12.29 -10.74
N ASP A 29 -11.27 13.42 -10.72
CA ASP A 29 -11.23 14.42 -11.80
C ASP A 29 -10.13 15.44 -11.51
N ASP A 30 -8.89 15.10 -11.87
CA ASP A 30 -7.73 15.92 -11.57
C ASP A 30 -7.59 17.09 -12.55
N MET A 31 -8.03 18.26 -12.11
CA MET A 31 -7.94 19.55 -12.79
C MET A 31 -6.74 20.39 -12.34
N THR A 32 -5.94 19.89 -11.38
CA THR A 32 -4.78 20.61 -10.86
C THR A 32 -3.74 20.82 -11.96
N PRO A 33 -2.96 21.92 -11.96
CA PRO A 33 -2.02 22.19 -13.05
C PRO A 33 -0.96 21.09 -13.24
N PHE A 34 -0.33 20.64 -12.15
CA PHE A 34 0.75 19.65 -12.17
C PHE A 34 0.29 18.22 -11.84
N GLY A 35 -0.75 18.07 -11.01
CA GLY A 35 -1.28 16.78 -10.57
C GLY A 35 -1.50 16.73 -9.06
N SER A 36 -2.54 16.01 -8.65
CA SER A 36 -2.79 15.62 -7.27
C SER A 36 -2.12 14.26 -6.98
N PRO A 37 -1.68 14.00 -5.73
CA PRO A 37 -1.21 12.68 -5.31
C PRO A 37 -2.28 11.59 -5.45
N MET A 38 -3.56 11.95 -5.61
CA MET A 38 -4.65 11.00 -5.84
C MET A 38 -4.66 10.41 -7.26
N THR A 39 -3.81 10.89 -8.17
CA THR A 39 -3.73 10.38 -9.54
C THR A 39 -2.29 10.15 -10.01
N GLN A 40 -2.14 9.59 -11.20
CA GLN A 40 -0.85 9.41 -11.87
C GLN A 40 -0.35 10.71 -12.57
N ARG A 41 -1.09 11.81 -12.44
CA ARG A 41 -0.77 13.08 -13.11
C ARG A 41 0.56 13.68 -12.66
N PRO A 42 0.95 13.70 -11.37
CA PRO A 42 2.27 14.20 -10.95
C PRO A 42 3.43 13.52 -11.69
N SER A 43 3.39 12.19 -11.78
CA SER A 43 4.44 11.40 -12.44
C SER A 43 4.40 11.57 -13.96
N ARG A 44 3.23 11.79 -14.57
CA ARG A 44 3.11 12.15 -15.99
C ARG A 44 3.70 13.52 -16.28
N SER A 45 3.31 14.54 -15.52
CA SER A 45 3.81 15.91 -15.66
C SER A 45 5.32 15.98 -15.45
N ALA A 46 5.85 15.26 -14.45
CA ALA A 46 7.29 15.11 -14.26
C ALA A 46 7.96 14.50 -15.51
N ARG A 47 7.44 13.39 -16.04
CA ARG A 47 8.01 12.74 -17.24
C ARG A 47 7.93 13.60 -18.50
N GLU A 48 6.94 14.49 -18.61
CA GLU A 48 6.90 15.48 -19.71
C GLU A 48 8.06 16.48 -19.60
N ILE A 49 8.38 16.94 -18.40
CA ILE A 49 9.53 17.84 -18.15
C ILE A 49 10.85 17.12 -18.38
N PHE A 50 10.99 15.89 -17.88
CA PHE A 50 12.18 15.06 -18.00
C PHE A 50 12.20 14.18 -19.26
N ALA A 51 11.35 14.48 -20.25
CA ALA A 51 11.25 13.72 -21.51
C ALA A 51 12.60 13.55 -22.25
N PRO A 52 13.54 14.53 -22.24
CA PRO A 52 14.86 14.33 -22.84
C PRO A 52 15.66 13.16 -22.25
N ILE A 53 15.48 12.87 -20.96
CA ILE A 53 16.14 11.74 -20.28
C ILE A 53 15.55 10.41 -20.75
N LEU A 54 14.22 10.35 -20.88
CA LEU A 54 13.52 9.18 -21.43
C LEU A 54 13.91 8.91 -22.88
N GLU A 55 14.05 9.97 -23.70
CA GLU A 55 14.53 9.87 -25.08
C GLU A 55 16.00 9.42 -25.15
N HIS A 56 16.84 9.94 -24.25
CA HIS A 56 18.23 9.53 -24.14
C HIS A 56 18.35 8.04 -23.81
N ALA A 57 17.55 7.55 -22.85
CA ALA A 57 17.48 6.13 -22.51
C ALA A 57 17.08 5.25 -23.69
N ARG A 58 16.08 5.67 -24.48
CA ARG A 58 15.64 4.95 -25.68
C ARG A 58 16.71 4.90 -26.76
N SER A 59 17.55 5.93 -26.86
CA SER A 59 18.55 6.07 -27.91
C SER A 59 19.90 5.44 -27.57
N HIS A 60 20.28 5.45 -26.28
CA HIS A 60 21.63 5.07 -25.83
C HIS A 60 21.64 3.97 -24.76
N GLY A 61 20.48 3.54 -24.28
CA GLY A 61 20.35 2.54 -23.21
C GLY A 61 20.34 3.15 -21.81
N PHE A 62 19.87 2.36 -20.83
CA PHE A 62 19.73 2.79 -19.44
C PHE A 62 21.08 3.00 -18.75
N ASP A 63 22.09 2.17 -19.04
CA ASP A 63 23.44 2.29 -18.47
C ASP A 63 24.10 3.64 -18.80
N GLU A 64 23.82 4.19 -19.99
CA GLU A 64 24.27 5.52 -20.39
C GLU A 64 23.63 6.61 -19.51
N VAL A 65 22.33 6.48 -19.23
CA VAL A 65 21.60 7.41 -18.35
C VAL A 65 22.17 7.39 -16.95
N LEU A 66 22.51 6.21 -16.39
CA LEU A 66 23.13 6.13 -15.07
C LEU A 66 24.50 6.82 -15.02
N ARG A 67 25.30 6.68 -16.08
CA ARG A 67 26.65 7.27 -16.13
C ARG A 67 26.64 8.77 -16.40
N THR A 68 25.66 9.28 -17.15
CA THR A 68 25.57 10.69 -17.56
C THR A 68 24.46 11.46 -16.87
N GLY A 69 23.75 10.83 -15.94
CA GLY A 69 22.57 11.36 -15.25
C GLY A 69 22.71 12.80 -14.75
N PRO A 70 23.79 13.17 -14.03
CA PRO A 70 23.97 14.55 -13.58
C PRO A 70 24.00 15.59 -14.70
N ALA A 71 24.62 15.28 -15.84
CA ALA A 71 24.66 16.18 -16.99
C ALA A 71 23.29 16.27 -17.66
N LEU A 72 22.60 15.14 -17.84
CA LEU A 72 21.24 15.11 -18.39
C LEU A 72 20.25 15.90 -17.53
N LEU A 73 20.35 15.79 -16.20
CA LEU A 73 19.54 16.55 -15.26
C LEU A 73 19.86 18.05 -15.33
N ALA A 74 21.14 18.43 -15.44
CA ALA A 74 21.56 19.82 -15.62
C ALA A 74 20.95 20.45 -16.88
N ASP A 75 20.94 19.72 -18.00
CA ASP A 75 20.35 20.17 -19.26
C ASP A 75 18.83 20.35 -19.15
N VAL A 76 18.14 19.43 -18.46
CA VAL A 76 16.69 19.53 -18.26
C VAL A 76 16.33 20.72 -17.37
N VAL A 77 17.03 20.95 -16.25
CA VAL A 77 16.68 22.07 -15.36
C VAL A 77 16.97 23.43 -15.98
N ALA A 78 17.88 23.50 -16.96
CA ALA A 78 18.14 24.70 -17.75
C ALA A 78 17.08 24.94 -18.86
N SER A 79 16.14 24.01 -19.06
CA SER A 79 15.15 24.08 -20.13
C SER A 79 13.96 24.98 -19.80
N LYS A 80 13.26 25.43 -20.85
CA LYS A 80 12.00 26.18 -20.72
C LYS A 80 10.89 25.34 -20.04
N ALA A 81 10.90 24.02 -20.22
CA ALA A 81 9.91 23.14 -19.60
C ALA A 81 10.04 23.16 -18.07
N PHE A 82 11.27 23.09 -17.56
CA PHE A 82 11.54 23.15 -16.13
C PHE A 82 11.24 24.53 -15.53
N ALA A 83 11.55 25.61 -16.25
CA ALA A 83 11.19 26.97 -15.85
C ALA A 83 9.67 27.20 -15.69
N GLY A 84 8.82 26.29 -16.20
CA GLY A 84 7.37 26.31 -15.99
C GLY A 84 6.92 25.81 -14.61
N VAL A 85 7.78 25.11 -13.86
CA VAL A 85 7.44 24.49 -12.57
C VAL A 85 8.33 24.91 -11.40
N ALA A 86 9.45 25.60 -11.69
CA ALA A 86 10.38 26.06 -10.67
C ALA A 86 11.08 27.36 -11.09
N GLU A 87 11.48 28.13 -10.08
CA GLU A 87 12.25 29.37 -10.24
C GLU A 87 13.65 29.19 -9.66
N PRO A 88 14.70 29.83 -10.22
CA PRO A 88 16.03 29.81 -9.63
C PRO A 88 16.02 30.28 -8.17
N ASP A 89 16.78 29.61 -7.31
CA ASP A 89 17.02 30.01 -5.92
C ASP A 89 18.53 30.16 -5.68
N VAL A 90 18.94 30.45 -4.44
CA VAL A 90 20.34 30.58 -4.04
C VAL A 90 21.13 29.28 -4.29
N ASP A 91 22.46 29.44 -4.44
CA ASP A 91 23.42 28.33 -4.56
C ASP A 91 23.20 27.37 -5.74
N GLY A 92 22.52 27.83 -6.80
CA GLY A 92 22.27 27.03 -8.01
C GLY A 92 21.17 25.98 -7.86
N ALA A 93 20.38 26.07 -6.78
CA ALA A 93 19.15 25.29 -6.60
C ALA A 93 17.93 26.01 -7.20
N TRP A 94 16.73 25.50 -6.93
CA TRP A 94 15.48 26.11 -7.36
C TRP A 94 14.39 26.02 -6.28
N ARG A 95 13.44 26.93 -6.41
CA ARG A 95 12.19 26.94 -5.68
C ARG A 95 11.09 26.36 -6.55
N VAL A 96 10.55 25.20 -6.17
CA VAL A 96 9.39 24.63 -6.86
C VAL A 96 8.19 25.53 -6.63
N LEU A 97 7.42 25.81 -7.68
CA LEU A 97 6.30 26.74 -7.61
C LEU A 97 5.21 26.24 -6.64
N PRO A 98 4.52 27.13 -5.89
CA PRO A 98 3.51 26.72 -4.91
C PRO A 98 2.42 25.80 -5.47
N GLN A 99 1.92 26.07 -6.68
CA GLN A 99 0.88 25.26 -7.34
C GLN A 99 1.36 23.87 -7.79
N VAL A 100 2.68 23.64 -7.80
CA VAL A 100 3.27 22.32 -8.04
C VAL A 100 3.47 21.59 -6.71
N ARG A 101 3.89 22.30 -5.66
CA ARG A 101 4.11 21.72 -4.32
C ARG A 101 2.82 21.30 -3.64
N TYR A 102 1.77 22.09 -3.81
CA TYR A 102 0.53 21.93 -3.08
C TYR A 102 -0.67 22.06 -4.02
N PRO A 103 -1.09 20.95 -4.63
CA PRO A 103 -2.32 20.93 -5.42
C PRO A 103 -3.52 21.33 -4.54
N ASP A 104 -4.47 22.06 -5.11
CA ASP A 104 -5.73 22.35 -4.43
C ASP A 104 -6.58 21.08 -4.39
N VAL A 105 -6.99 20.65 -3.20
CA VAL A 105 -7.78 19.43 -3.02
C VAL A 105 -9.12 19.51 -3.76
N ALA A 106 -9.70 20.72 -3.87
CA ALA A 106 -10.97 20.96 -4.54
C ALA A 106 -10.89 20.78 -6.07
N ASP A 107 -9.70 20.89 -6.65
CA ASP A 107 -9.44 20.69 -8.08
C ASP A 107 -9.19 19.21 -8.43
N CYS A 108 -9.32 18.30 -7.47
CA CYS A 108 -9.22 16.86 -7.73
C CYS A 108 -10.23 16.07 -6.88
N PRO A 109 -11.55 16.24 -7.07
CA PRO A 109 -12.56 15.49 -6.33
C PRO A 109 -12.74 14.06 -6.88
N PRO A 110 -13.16 13.09 -6.05
CA PRO A 110 -13.59 11.78 -6.54
C PRO A 110 -14.86 11.94 -7.38
N ARG A 111 -14.86 11.39 -8.60
CA ARG A 111 -15.90 11.71 -9.59
C ARG A 111 -16.56 10.49 -10.23
N TRP A 112 -15.85 9.38 -10.40
CA TRP A 112 -16.42 8.20 -11.03
C TRP A 112 -16.20 6.93 -10.21
N LEU A 113 -17.25 6.13 -10.11
CA LEU A 113 -17.19 4.74 -9.68
C LEU A 113 -17.25 3.85 -10.93
N SER A 114 -16.30 2.93 -11.07
CA SER A 114 -16.36 1.86 -12.06
C SER A 114 -16.35 0.50 -11.40
N VAL A 115 -17.21 -0.40 -11.85
CA VAL A 115 -17.16 -1.82 -11.52
C VAL A 115 -17.10 -2.59 -12.83
N ALA A 116 -16.13 -3.49 -12.95
CA ALA A 116 -15.91 -4.29 -14.16
C ALA A 116 -15.57 -5.73 -13.81
N GLY A 117 -16.02 -6.67 -14.63
CA GLY A 117 -15.76 -8.10 -14.49
C GLY A 117 -15.09 -8.68 -15.73
N PRO A 118 -14.51 -9.88 -15.64
CA PRO A 118 -13.70 -10.47 -16.71
C PRO A 118 -14.51 -10.83 -17.97
N ALA A 119 -15.82 -11.01 -17.84
CA ALA A 119 -16.73 -11.31 -18.95
C ALA A 119 -17.15 -10.07 -19.77
N GLY A 120 -16.49 -8.92 -19.56
CA GLY A 120 -16.76 -7.67 -20.28
C GLY A 120 -17.90 -6.82 -19.72
N GLY A 121 -18.64 -7.32 -18.71
CA GLY A 121 -19.60 -6.53 -17.95
C GLY A 121 -18.91 -5.34 -17.28
N ARG A 122 -19.44 -4.13 -17.48
CA ARG A 122 -18.90 -2.90 -16.90
C ARG A 122 -20.01 -1.91 -16.60
N VAL A 123 -19.98 -1.34 -15.41
CA VAL A 123 -20.80 -0.19 -15.01
C VAL A 123 -19.86 0.92 -14.59
N THR A 124 -19.94 2.07 -15.25
CA THR A 124 -19.24 3.29 -14.86
C THR A 124 -20.29 4.35 -14.61
N THR A 125 -20.26 4.98 -13.44
CA THR A 125 -21.24 5.97 -13.01
C THR A 125 -20.51 7.18 -12.44
N GLU A 126 -20.91 8.35 -12.90
CA GLU A 126 -20.50 9.60 -12.30
C GLU A 126 -21.21 9.77 -10.95
N VAL A 127 -20.43 10.03 -9.90
CA VAL A 127 -20.92 10.14 -8.52
C VAL A 127 -20.72 11.59 -8.08
N PRO A 128 -21.79 12.38 -7.90
CA PRO A 128 -21.67 13.72 -7.34
C PRO A 128 -21.18 13.62 -5.88
N ALA A 129 -20.47 14.64 -5.41
CA ALA A 129 -19.85 14.67 -4.08
C ALA A 129 -20.82 14.26 -2.95
N SER A 130 -22.08 14.73 -3.00
CA SER A 130 -23.10 14.43 -2.00
C SER A 130 -23.62 12.99 -2.00
N ALA A 131 -23.34 12.20 -3.05
CA ALA A 131 -23.80 10.83 -3.19
C ALA A 131 -22.77 9.78 -2.73
N TRP A 132 -21.49 10.16 -2.58
CA TRP A 132 -20.42 9.23 -2.18
C TRP A 132 -20.74 8.43 -0.91
N PRO A 133 -21.24 9.02 0.19
CA PRO A 133 -21.56 8.23 1.39
C PRO A 133 -22.54 7.08 1.13
N ARG A 134 -23.54 7.28 0.29
CA ARG A 134 -24.54 6.25 -0.05
C ARG A 134 -23.97 5.21 -1.02
N VAL A 135 -23.14 5.64 -1.96
CA VAL A 135 -22.46 4.74 -2.89
C VAL A 135 -21.48 3.84 -2.13
N HIS A 136 -20.69 4.40 -1.23
CA HIS A 136 -19.79 3.67 -0.35
C HIS A 136 -20.55 2.65 0.49
N GLU A 137 -21.59 3.04 1.20
CA GLU A 137 -22.43 2.13 2.00
C GLU A 137 -22.89 0.91 1.18
N VAL A 138 -23.32 1.14 -0.07
CA VAL A 138 -23.79 0.05 -0.95
C VAL A 138 -22.66 -0.86 -1.42
N ILE A 139 -21.49 -0.32 -1.77
CA ILE A 139 -20.33 -1.14 -2.15
C ILE A 139 -19.82 -1.97 -0.97
N ALA A 140 -19.78 -1.40 0.23
CA ALA A 140 -19.42 -2.12 1.45
C ALA A 140 -20.41 -3.26 1.75
N ARG A 141 -21.71 -2.98 1.71
CA ARG A 141 -22.76 -4.00 1.90
C ARG A 141 -22.71 -5.08 0.84
N LEU A 142 -22.56 -4.73 -0.44
CA LEU A 142 -22.39 -5.72 -1.51
C LEU A 142 -21.13 -6.59 -1.30
N THR A 143 -20.12 -6.11 -0.59
CA THR A 143 -18.90 -6.87 -0.31
C THR A 143 -19.07 -7.83 0.87
N HIS A 144 -19.76 -7.41 1.94
CA HIS A 144 -19.84 -8.16 3.19
C HIS A 144 -21.23 -8.75 3.47
N ASP A 145 -22.22 -7.88 3.72
CA ASP A 145 -23.52 -8.27 4.27
C ASP A 145 -24.52 -8.80 3.24
N GLY A 146 -24.32 -8.37 1.99
CA GLY A 146 -25.25 -8.54 0.89
C GLY A 146 -26.30 -7.42 0.81
N TYR A 147 -26.79 -7.19 -0.39
CA TYR A 147 -27.83 -6.20 -0.70
C TYR A 147 -29.14 -6.88 -1.07
N THR A 148 -30.25 -6.40 -0.51
CA THR A 148 -31.62 -6.83 -0.85
C THR A 148 -32.43 -5.65 -1.37
N GLU A 149 -33.45 -5.89 -2.20
CA GLU A 149 -34.36 -4.82 -2.67
C GLU A 149 -35.06 -4.08 -1.51
N GLN A 150 -35.23 -4.77 -0.37
CA GLN A 150 -35.81 -4.21 0.85
C GLN A 150 -34.81 -3.48 1.74
N SER A 151 -33.51 -3.51 1.40
CA SER A 151 -32.46 -2.85 2.19
C SER A 151 -32.65 -1.33 2.33
N GLY A 152 -33.58 -0.74 1.57
CA GLY A 152 -33.84 0.70 1.58
C GLY A 152 -32.74 1.45 0.84
N GLY A 153 -33.11 2.42 0.02
CA GLY A 153 -32.15 3.20 -0.76
C GLY A 153 -32.86 4.26 -1.59
N SER A 154 -32.14 5.31 -1.99
CA SER A 154 -32.68 6.24 -2.98
C SER A 154 -32.86 5.52 -4.34
N PRO A 155 -33.76 5.99 -5.21
CA PRO A 155 -33.94 5.42 -6.55
C PRO A 155 -32.64 5.30 -7.35
N ASP A 156 -31.70 6.24 -7.16
CA ASP A 156 -30.38 6.22 -7.81
C ASP A 156 -29.51 5.04 -7.38
N ILE A 157 -29.55 4.69 -6.09
CA ILE A 157 -28.83 3.53 -5.55
C ILE A 157 -29.43 2.23 -6.04
N ALA A 158 -30.77 2.11 -6.01
CA ALA A 158 -31.45 0.95 -6.57
C ALA A 158 -31.11 0.79 -8.07
N GLY A 159 -31.08 1.89 -8.82
CA GLY A 159 -30.67 1.90 -10.22
C GLY A 159 -29.21 1.51 -10.43
N LEU A 160 -28.28 1.87 -9.53
CA LEU A 160 -26.89 1.42 -9.60
C LEU A 160 -26.79 -0.10 -9.40
N VAL A 161 -27.43 -0.63 -8.36
CA VAL A 161 -27.42 -2.08 -8.07
C VAL A 161 -28.02 -2.87 -9.22
N GLU A 162 -29.12 -2.39 -9.79
CA GLU A 162 -29.77 -3.03 -10.93
C GLU A 162 -28.85 -3.06 -12.16
N ARG A 163 -28.15 -1.96 -12.48
CA ARG A 163 -27.15 -1.95 -13.56
C ARG A 163 -26.01 -2.94 -13.29
N LEU A 164 -25.54 -3.06 -12.04
CA LEU A 164 -24.51 -4.04 -11.67
C LEU A 164 -25.02 -5.48 -11.88
N ARG A 165 -26.28 -5.75 -11.53
CA ARG A 165 -26.95 -7.03 -11.72
C ARG A 165 -27.08 -7.38 -13.21
N GLU A 166 -27.60 -6.45 -14.01
CA GLU A 166 -27.75 -6.61 -15.46
C GLU A 166 -26.42 -6.81 -16.18
N ALA A 167 -25.35 -6.17 -15.69
CA ALA A 167 -23.98 -6.35 -16.18
C ALA A 167 -23.32 -7.66 -15.71
N GLY A 168 -24.01 -8.48 -14.91
CA GLY A 168 -23.49 -9.76 -14.42
C GLY A 168 -22.37 -9.62 -13.38
N LEU A 169 -22.31 -8.48 -12.68
CA LEU A 169 -21.26 -8.16 -11.70
C LEU A 169 -21.61 -8.60 -10.27
N LEU A 170 -22.83 -9.09 -10.06
CA LEU A 170 -23.33 -9.57 -8.77
C LEU A 170 -23.57 -11.09 -8.78
N ARG A 171 -23.50 -11.70 -7.61
CA ARG A 171 -23.82 -13.12 -7.34
C ARG A 171 -24.85 -13.24 -6.22
N SER A 172 -25.60 -14.33 -6.19
CA SER A 172 -26.68 -14.57 -5.22
C SER A 172 -26.30 -15.54 -4.08
N SER A 173 -25.02 -15.89 -3.97
CA SER A 173 -24.47 -16.69 -2.86
C SER A 173 -23.14 -16.11 -2.39
N ASN A 174 -22.81 -16.30 -1.11
CA ASN A 174 -21.57 -15.85 -0.52
C ASN A 174 -20.96 -16.96 0.36
N ASP A 175 -20.23 -17.88 -0.25
CA ASP A 175 -19.47 -18.94 0.45
C ASP A 175 -17.99 -18.56 0.49
N VAL A 176 -17.67 -17.55 1.31
CA VAL A 176 -16.30 -17.07 1.47
C VAL A 176 -15.87 -17.32 2.93
N PRO A 177 -15.18 -18.43 3.23
CA PRO A 177 -14.68 -18.67 4.58
C PRO A 177 -13.63 -17.62 4.94
N ALA A 178 -13.79 -17.03 6.12
CA ALA A 178 -12.82 -16.10 6.68
C ALA A 178 -11.51 -16.82 7.05
N LEU A 179 -10.39 -16.12 6.91
CA LEU A 179 -9.09 -16.63 7.33
C LEU A 179 -8.93 -16.54 8.85
N THR A 180 -8.15 -17.45 9.41
CA THR A 180 -7.85 -17.55 10.83
C THR A 180 -6.36 -17.41 11.09
N GLY A 181 -5.98 -17.09 12.33
CA GLY A 181 -4.60 -16.89 12.76
C GLY A 181 -4.39 -15.53 13.43
N ASP A 182 -3.32 -15.44 14.22
CA ASP A 182 -2.92 -14.23 14.94
C ASP A 182 -2.55 -13.12 13.96
N LEU A 183 -1.82 -13.50 12.90
CA LEU A 183 -1.45 -12.65 11.78
C LEU A 183 -1.83 -13.36 10.48
N THR A 184 -2.41 -12.65 9.51
CA THR A 184 -2.63 -13.17 8.15
C THR A 184 -2.03 -12.21 7.14
N PHE A 185 -1.08 -12.68 6.34
CA PHE A 185 -0.47 -11.90 5.28
C PHE A 185 -1.30 -12.01 4.01
N ALA A 186 -2.00 -10.93 3.64
CA ALA A 186 -2.81 -10.89 2.42
C ALA A 186 -2.00 -10.51 1.17
N GLY A 187 -0.82 -9.92 1.38
CA GLY A 187 0.18 -9.68 0.36
C GLY A 187 0.65 -8.23 0.29
N HIS A 188 1.82 -8.03 -0.30
CA HIS A 188 2.52 -6.75 -0.32
C HIS A 188 2.66 -6.15 1.09
N ASN A 189 1.83 -5.18 1.48
CA ASN A 189 1.81 -4.58 2.82
C ASN A 189 0.61 -5.00 3.68
N THR A 190 -0.36 -5.70 3.10
CA THR A 190 -1.62 -6.00 3.77
C THR A 190 -1.48 -7.14 4.77
N VAL A 191 -1.65 -6.82 6.05
CA VAL A 191 -1.63 -7.79 7.15
C VAL A 191 -2.85 -7.61 8.04
N VAL A 192 -3.56 -8.70 8.31
CA VAL A 192 -4.60 -8.74 9.35
C VAL A 192 -3.97 -9.14 10.67
N VAL A 193 -4.18 -8.35 11.72
CA VAL A 193 -3.75 -8.65 13.10
C VAL A 193 -4.98 -8.95 13.92
N ARG A 194 -5.02 -10.09 14.61
CA ARG A 194 -6.16 -10.53 15.41
C ARG A 194 -5.77 -10.74 16.86
N SER A 195 -6.60 -10.21 17.76
CA SER A 195 -6.65 -10.65 19.15
C SER A 195 -7.78 -11.69 19.31
N ALA A 196 -8.06 -12.07 20.55
CA ALA A 196 -9.21 -12.93 20.87
C ALA A 196 -10.56 -12.26 20.60
N ARG A 197 -10.63 -10.93 20.48
CA ARG A 197 -11.89 -10.17 20.41
C ARG A 197 -11.96 -9.12 19.32
N SER A 198 -10.83 -8.73 18.76
CA SER A 198 -10.74 -7.63 17.81
C SER A 198 -9.75 -7.92 16.69
N SER A 199 -9.88 -7.21 15.58
CA SER A 199 -8.89 -7.25 14.52
C SER A 199 -8.68 -5.90 13.84
N VAL A 200 -7.46 -5.70 13.35
CA VAL A 200 -7.08 -4.55 12.54
C VAL A 200 -6.42 -5.01 11.25
N VAL A 201 -6.57 -4.23 10.18
CA VAL A 201 -5.88 -4.47 8.89
C VAL A 201 -4.92 -3.34 8.62
N VAL A 202 -3.65 -3.65 8.43
CA VAL A 202 -2.61 -2.70 8.02
C VAL A 202 -2.60 -2.63 6.49
N ASP A 203 -2.58 -1.43 5.92
CA ASP A 203 -2.41 -1.11 4.49
C ASP A 203 -3.21 -2.04 3.55
N PRO A 204 -4.55 -2.03 3.62
CA PRO A 204 -5.38 -2.88 2.78
C PRO A 204 -5.24 -2.50 1.29
N PHE A 205 -4.69 -3.42 0.51
CA PHE A 205 -4.54 -3.31 -0.94
C PHE A 205 -4.93 -4.64 -1.58
N LEU A 206 -6.17 -4.72 -2.09
CA LEU A 206 -6.80 -5.98 -2.46
C LEU A 206 -7.16 -6.01 -3.94
N PHE A 207 -7.01 -7.18 -4.55
CA PHE A 207 -7.24 -7.40 -5.96
C PHE A 207 -8.44 -8.33 -6.21
N PRO A 208 -9.14 -8.17 -7.34
CA PRO A 208 -10.15 -9.13 -7.75
C PRO A 208 -9.52 -10.46 -8.15
N SER A 209 -10.25 -11.56 -8.00
CA SER A 209 -9.81 -12.86 -8.53
C SER A 209 -9.73 -12.84 -10.06
N SER A 210 -8.89 -13.69 -10.62
CA SER A 210 -8.66 -13.75 -12.06
C SER A 210 -8.37 -15.17 -12.54
N ALA A 211 -8.97 -15.54 -13.66
CA ALA A 211 -8.69 -16.80 -14.36
C ALA A 211 -7.24 -16.87 -14.91
N SER A 212 -6.51 -15.75 -14.89
CA SER A 212 -5.07 -15.72 -15.22
C SER A 212 -4.21 -16.36 -14.12
N TYR A 213 -4.75 -16.54 -12.91
CA TYR A 213 -4.05 -17.16 -11.79
C TYR A 213 -4.61 -18.57 -11.51
N PRO A 214 -3.82 -19.47 -10.92
CA PRO A 214 -4.31 -20.79 -10.52
C PRO A 214 -5.52 -20.69 -9.58
N ASP A 215 -6.50 -21.58 -9.74
CA ASP A 215 -7.67 -21.65 -8.83
C ASP A 215 -7.25 -21.86 -7.36
N THR A 216 -6.11 -22.50 -7.15
CA THR A 216 -5.50 -22.73 -5.84
C THR A 216 -4.70 -21.55 -5.32
N TYR A 217 -4.56 -20.44 -6.06
CA TYR A 217 -3.78 -19.28 -5.62
C TYR A 217 -4.33 -17.98 -6.23
N GLN A 218 -5.31 -17.40 -5.55
CA GLN A 218 -6.03 -16.20 -5.96
C GLN A 218 -5.81 -15.06 -4.95
N PRO A 219 -5.96 -13.79 -5.36
CA PRO A 219 -6.06 -12.68 -4.43
C PRO A 219 -7.09 -12.92 -3.33
N LEU A 220 -6.79 -12.42 -2.13
CA LEU A 220 -7.74 -12.45 -1.03
C LEU A 220 -8.65 -11.22 -1.08
N GLY A 221 -9.94 -11.41 -1.33
CA GLY A 221 -10.91 -10.33 -1.27
C GLY A 221 -11.22 -9.89 0.17
N ALA A 222 -11.78 -8.68 0.33
CA ALA A 222 -12.09 -8.10 1.65
C ALA A 222 -12.96 -9.02 2.53
N GLY A 223 -13.92 -9.73 1.94
CA GLY A 223 -14.76 -10.70 2.66
C GLY A 223 -13.98 -11.87 3.30
N ARG A 224 -12.76 -12.18 2.82
CA ARG A 224 -11.90 -13.23 3.40
C ARG A 224 -11.13 -12.77 4.64
N LEU A 225 -11.01 -11.47 4.88
CA LEU A 225 -10.25 -10.94 6.01
C LEU A 225 -10.95 -11.20 7.35
N GLY A 226 -12.24 -11.56 7.32
CA GLY A 226 -13.07 -11.77 8.51
C GLY A 226 -13.66 -10.46 9.02
N THR A 227 -14.07 -10.44 10.29
CA THR A 227 -14.52 -9.21 10.96
C THR A 227 -13.32 -8.29 11.16
N VAL A 228 -13.43 -7.03 10.74
CA VAL A 228 -12.39 -5.99 10.86
C VAL A 228 -12.94 -4.81 11.65
N ASP A 229 -12.24 -4.41 12.71
CA ASP A 229 -12.67 -3.31 13.58
C ASP A 229 -12.00 -1.97 13.22
N ALA A 230 -10.77 -2.03 12.67
CA ALA A 230 -10.09 -0.83 12.17
C ALA A 230 -9.14 -1.12 11.00
N LEU A 231 -8.88 -0.09 10.21
CA LEU A 231 -7.87 -0.03 9.16
C LEU A 231 -6.74 0.90 9.60
N LEU A 232 -5.50 0.49 9.40
CA LEU A 232 -4.30 1.28 9.69
C LEU A 232 -3.63 1.61 8.36
N ILE A 233 -3.46 2.88 8.03
CA ILE A 233 -2.77 3.31 6.81
C ILE A 233 -1.43 3.92 7.21
N THR A 234 -0.33 3.42 6.66
CA THR A 234 1.02 3.88 6.97
C THR A 234 1.32 5.19 6.28
N HIS A 235 1.02 5.33 4.99
CA HIS A 235 1.21 6.56 4.21
C HIS A 235 0.34 6.55 2.93
N SER A 236 0.38 7.63 2.15
CA SER A 236 -0.60 7.87 1.08
C SER A 236 -0.22 7.35 -0.30
N HIS A 237 0.85 6.57 -0.47
CA HIS A 237 1.13 6.01 -1.79
C HIS A 237 0.06 4.99 -2.22
N PRO A 238 -0.19 4.82 -3.52
CA PRO A 238 -1.37 4.10 -4.02
C PRO A 238 -1.45 2.62 -3.63
N ASP A 239 -0.32 1.99 -3.31
CA ASP A 239 -0.20 0.61 -2.85
C ASP A 239 -0.40 0.43 -1.33
N HIS A 240 -0.59 1.54 -0.59
CA HIS A 240 -0.94 1.59 0.83
C HIS A 240 -2.30 2.26 1.08
N PHE A 241 -2.64 3.25 0.25
CA PHE A 241 -3.87 4.02 0.29
C PHE A 241 -4.61 3.87 -1.04
N ASP A 242 -5.37 2.78 -1.18
CA ASP A 242 -6.22 2.51 -2.33
C ASP A 242 -7.70 2.81 -2.02
N PRO A 243 -8.26 3.95 -2.48
CA PRO A 243 -9.67 4.26 -2.32
C PRO A 243 -10.62 3.15 -2.75
N ALA A 244 -10.28 2.37 -3.79
CA ALA A 244 -11.14 1.32 -4.30
C ALA A 244 -11.25 0.11 -3.36
N THR A 245 -10.15 -0.25 -2.70
CA THR A 245 -10.13 -1.24 -1.62
C THR A 245 -10.82 -0.70 -0.38
N LEU A 246 -10.54 0.55 0.00
CA LEU A 246 -11.05 1.14 1.24
C LEU A 246 -12.59 1.22 1.26
N ILE A 247 -13.24 1.62 0.16
CA ILE A 247 -14.72 1.69 0.11
C ILE A 247 -15.43 0.33 0.18
N ARG A 248 -14.68 -0.78 0.20
CA ARG A 248 -15.24 -2.12 0.45
C ARG A 248 -15.52 -2.36 1.93
N PHE A 249 -14.93 -1.58 2.83
CA PHE A 249 -15.20 -1.65 4.26
C PHE A 249 -16.32 -0.68 4.66
N PRO A 250 -17.03 -0.92 5.78
CA PRO A 250 -18.13 -0.05 6.23
C PRO A 250 -17.73 1.43 6.38
N PRO A 251 -18.59 2.40 6.05
CA PRO A 251 -18.28 3.83 6.18
C PRO A 251 -17.98 4.32 7.61
N ASP A 252 -18.42 3.59 8.63
CA ASP A 252 -18.19 3.87 10.04
C ASP A 252 -17.01 3.08 10.65
N ILE A 253 -16.34 2.25 9.85
CA ILE A 253 -15.11 1.57 10.27
C ILE A 253 -14.08 2.61 10.70
N ARG A 254 -13.34 2.31 11.77
CA ARG A 254 -12.27 3.19 12.21
C ARG A 254 -11.12 3.12 11.22
N VAL A 255 -10.70 4.27 10.67
CA VAL A 255 -9.52 4.36 9.81
C VAL A 255 -8.49 5.25 10.50
N ILE A 256 -7.34 4.67 10.86
CA ILE A 256 -6.23 5.35 11.52
C ILE A 256 -5.23 5.76 10.45
N VAL A 257 -4.95 7.06 10.35
CA VAL A 257 -4.05 7.65 9.35
C VAL A 257 -3.03 8.59 10.00
N PRO A 258 -1.88 8.85 9.36
CA PRO A 258 -0.89 9.82 9.80
C PRO A 258 -1.41 11.25 9.81
N VAL A 259 -0.74 12.11 10.59
CA VAL A 259 -0.93 13.56 10.55
C VAL A 259 -0.38 14.11 9.24
N ALA A 260 -1.25 14.75 8.45
CA ALA A 260 -0.89 15.61 7.34
C ALA A 260 -1.38 17.04 7.64
N GLU A 261 -0.48 18.02 7.61
CA GLU A 261 -0.90 19.43 7.80
C GLU A 261 -1.70 19.95 6.59
N ARG A 262 -1.38 19.44 5.40
CA ARG A 262 -2.00 19.77 4.11
C ARG A 262 -1.62 18.71 3.07
N GLU A 263 -2.40 18.63 2.00
CA GLU A 263 -2.02 17.87 0.81
C GLU A 263 -0.81 18.51 0.11
N THR A 264 0.11 17.64 -0.34
CA THR A 264 1.26 18.00 -1.17
C THR A 264 1.29 17.11 -2.40
N VAL A 265 2.07 17.46 -3.41
CA VAL A 265 2.25 16.60 -4.59
C VAL A 265 2.87 15.23 -4.27
N LEU A 266 3.50 15.09 -3.10
CA LEU A 266 4.13 13.84 -2.64
C LEU A 266 3.29 13.08 -1.60
N GLY A 267 2.17 13.64 -1.14
CA GLY A 267 1.35 12.97 -0.12
C GLY A 267 -0.02 13.59 0.06
N ALA A 268 -1.04 12.75 0.20
CA ALA A 268 -2.43 13.15 0.29
C ALA A 268 -2.84 13.56 1.72
N ASP A 269 -3.78 14.50 1.85
CA ASP A 269 -4.54 14.67 3.09
C ASP A 269 -5.57 13.53 3.19
N MET A 270 -5.12 12.37 3.70
CA MET A 270 -5.95 11.16 3.75
C MET A 270 -7.25 11.36 4.52
N ARG A 271 -7.25 12.18 5.57
CA ARG A 271 -8.49 12.47 6.32
C ARG A 271 -9.50 13.19 5.44
N HIS A 272 -9.07 14.20 4.69
CA HIS A 272 -9.93 14.88 3.73
C HIS A 272 -10.44 13.91 2.67
N ARG A 273 -9.54 13.14 2.03
CA ARG A 273 -9.87 12.21 0.93
C ARG A 273 -10.83 11.10 1.36
N LEU A 274 -10.65 10.55 2.56
CA LEU A 274 -11.59 9.58 3.14
C LEU A 274 -12.96 10.22 3.41
N GLY A 275 -12.98 11.47 3.90
CA GLY A 275 -14.22 12.22 4.11
C GLY A 275 -15.01 12.43 2.81
N GLU A 276 -14.33 12.72 1.69
CA GLU A 276 -14.97 12.84 0.37
C GLU A 276 -15.66 11.54 -0.08
N LEU A 277 -15.13 10.38 0.32
CA LEU A 277 -15.68 9.06 0.00
C LEU A 277 -16.80 8.63 0.95
N GLY A 278 -17.00 9.35 2.05
CA GLY A 278 -18.08 9.10 3.01
C GLY A 278 -17.67 8.37 4.29
N PHE A 279 -16.36 8.20 4.54
CA PHE A 279 -15.90 7.70 5.83
C PHE A 279 -16.25 8.69 6.96
N THR A 280 -16.76 8.15 8.07
CA THR A 280 -17.26 8.94 9.20
C THR A 280 -16.41 8.83 10.46
N ASN A 281 -15.46 7.90 10.49
CA ASN A 281 -14.64 7.57 11.67
C ASN A 281 -13.15 7.51 11.30
N VAL A 282 -12.58 8.65 10.90
CA VAL A 282 -11.15 8.78 10.59
C VAL A 282 -10.42 9.38 11.79
N VAL A 283 -9.47 8.63 12.33
CA VAL A 283 -8.60 9.03 13.43
C VAL A 283 -7.24 9.42 12.86
N VAL A 284 -6.81 10.65 13.12
CA VAL A 284 -5.46 11.11 12.77
C VAL A 284 -4.57 10.87 13.96
N LEU A 285 -3.47 10.14 13.76
CA LEU A 285 -2.55 9.71 14.81
C LEU A 285 -1.12 10.17 14.49
N GLY A 286 -0.52 10.96 15.38
CA GLY A 286 0.84 11.49 15.27
C GLY A 286 1.90 10.59 15.91
N TRP A 287 3.17 10.84 15.59
CA TRP A 287 4.28 10.06 16.16
C TRP A 287 4.33 10.17 17.69
N GLY A 288 4.38 9.02 18.37
CA GLY A 288 4.36 8.91 19.82
C GLY A 288 2.96 8.83 20.42
N GLU A 289 1.91 8.99 19.62
CA GLU A 289 0.53 8.78 20.04
C GLU A 289 0.11 7.31 19.88
N ALA A 290 -0.95 6.93 20.59
CA ALA A 290 -1.55 5.60 20.50
C ALA A 290 -3.08 5.67 20.51
N GLU A 291 -3.72 4.71 19.86
CA GLU A 291 -5.17 4.57 19.76
C GLU A 291 -5.59 3.14 20.13
N THR A 292 -6.69 2.99 20.87
CA THR A 292 -7.21 1.67 21.27
C THR A 292 -8.39 1.24 20.39
N VAL A 293 -8.29 0.04 19.81
CA VAL A 293 -9.32 -0.63 19.01
C VAL A 293 -9.73 -1.92 19.72
N GLY A 294 -10.84 -1.86 20.46
CA GLY A 294 -11.28 -2.99 21.29
C GLY A 294 -10.23 -3.32 22.36
N ASP A 295 -9.53 -4.43 22.21
CA ASP A 295 -8.41 -4.82 23.08
C ASP A 295 -7.04 -4.80 22.42
N ILE A 296 -6.94 -4.16 21.26
CA ILE A 296 -5.71 -3.89 20.54
C ILE A 296 -5.31 -2.43 20.78
N VAL A 297 -4.03 -2.18 21.08
CA VAL A 297 -3.45 -0.83 21.14
C VAL A 297 -2.55 -0.62 19.92
N VAL A 298 -2.77 0.48 19.21
CA VAL A 298 -2.02 0.84 18.00
C VAL A 298 -1.18 2.07 18.33
N HIS A 299 0.13 1.94 18.28
CA HIS A 299 1.09 3.03 18.48
C HIS A 299 1.58 3.53 17.13
N ALA A 300 1.53 4.85 16.91
CA ALA A 300 2.17 5.47 15.76
C ALA A 300 3.62 5.84 16.10
N LEU A 301 4.55 5.38 15.27
CA LEU A 301 5.97 5.64 15.38
C LEU A 301 6.46 6.40 14.13
N PRO A 302 7.66 7.00 14.19
CA PRO A 302 8.21 7.73 13.06
C PRO A 302 8.29 6.90 11.77
N PHE A 303 7.85 7.49 10.67
CA PHE A 303 8.14 7.05 9.31
C PHE A 303 9.20 7.97 8.71
N TYR A 304 10.37 7.39 8.47
CA TYR A 304 11.48 8.01 7.76
C TYR A 304 11.66 7.32 6.42
N GLY A 305 12.34 7.95 5.48
CA GLY A 305 12.60 7.36 4.17
C GLY A 305 11.45 7.54 3.19
N GLU A 306 11.61 6.92 2.02
CA GLU A 306 10.76 7.10 0.85
C GLU A 306 10.50 8.58 0.52
N GLN A 307 11.57 9.37 0.64
CA GLN A 307 11.60 10.78 0.30
C GLN A 307 12.39 10.99 -0.99
N PRO A 308 12.37 12.19 -1.60
CA PRO A 308 13.15 12.50 -2.79
C PRO A 308 14.65 12.12 -2.72
N SER A 309 15.22 12.17 -1.51
CA SER A 309 16.58 11.68 -1.22
C SER A 309 16.66 11.07 0.18
N ASP A 310 17.67 10.24 0.42
CA ASP A 310 18.00 9.69 1.74
C ASP A 310 18.83 10.66 2.62
N GLY A 311 18.93 11.92 2.18
CA GLY A 311 19.54 13.04 2.89
C GLY A 311 18.79 14.33 2.59
N ARG A 312 19.51 15.42 2.29
CA ARG A 312 18.93 16.77 2.08
C ARG A 312 17.98 16.81 0.87
N VAL A 313 16.79 17.36 1.08
CA VAL A 313 15.79 17.66 0.03
C VAL A 313 15.61 19.17 -0.18
N LEU A 314 15.06 19.55 -1.34
CA LEU A 314 14.48 20.86 -1.57
C LEU A 314 13.04 20.84 -1.06
N HIS A 315 12.63 21.84 -0.26
CA HIS A 315 11.28 21.90 0.36
C HIS A 315 11.00 20.72 1.31
N PRO A 316 11.68 20.63 2.48
CA PRO A 316 11.50 19.53 3.43
C PRO A 316 10.08 19.39 4.01
N ASP A 317 9.26 20.44 3.86
CA ASP A 317 7.84 20.45 4.19
C ASP A 317 6.96 19.75 3.14
N VAL A 318 7.46 19.58 1.91
CA VAL A 318 6.81 18.80 0.85
C VAL A 318 7.35 17.38 0.93
N ARG A 319 6.65 16.53 1.69
CA ARG A 319 7.10 15.18 2.02
C ARG A 319 5.99 14.15 1.89
N ASN A 320 6.38 12.92 1.61
CA ASN A 320 5.50 11.76 1.82
C ASN A 320 5.39 11.54 3.34
N VAL A 321 4.27 11.95 3.93
CA VAL A 321 4.04 11.82 5.37
C VAL A 321 3.54 10.41 5.70
N GLY A 322 4.01 9.86 6.82
CA GLY A 322 3.65 8.51 7.21
C GLY A 322 3.82 8.21 8.69
N ASN A 323 3.35 7.04 9.08
CA ASN A 323 3.58 6.36 10.35
C ASN A 323 4.14 4.97 10.08
N THR A 324 5.06 4.52 10.92
CA THR A 324 5.20 3.09 11.20
C THR A 324 4.30 2.75 12.39
N TYR A 325 3.88 1.49 12.53
CA TYR A 325 2.98 1.10 13.62
C TYR A 325 3.57 -0.01 14.47
N VAL A 326 3.33 0.03 15.78
CA VAL A 326 3.35 -1.17 16.63
C VAL A 326 1.92 -1.45 17.06
N VAL A 327 1.47 -2.66 16.81
CA VAL A 327 0.14 -3.16 17.18
C VAL A 327 0.32 -4.15 18.32
N GLU A 328 -0.15 -3.78 19.51
CA GLU A 328 -0.11 -4.61 20.71
C GLU A 328 -1.48 -5.26 20.94
N THR A 329 -1.48 -6.58 21.07
CA THR A 329 -2.64 -7.37 21.53
C THR A 329 -2.37 -7.86 22.96
N PRO A 330 -3.36 -8.44 23.66
CA PRO A 330 -3.12 -9.05 24.96
C PRO A 330 -2.16 -10.24 24.94
N ALA A 331 -1.88 -10.82 23.77
CA ALA A 331 -1.09 -12.03 23.61
C ALA A 331 0.30 -11.77 22.99
N PHE A 332 0.41 -10.83 22.05
CA PHE A 332 1.63 -10.55 21.30
C PHE A 332 1.63 -9.12 20.72
N SER A 333 2.78 -8.70 20.20
CA SER A 333 2.97 -7.41 19.52
C SER A 333 3.62 -7.56 18.15
N ALA A 334 3.23 -6.72 17.19
CA ALA A 334 3.81 -6.70 15.85
C ALA A 334 4.11 -5.27 15.38
N ALA A 335 5.30 -5.05 14.85
CA ALA A 335 5.69 -3.79 14.21
C ALA A 335 5.53 -3.86 12.69
N PHE A 336 5.07 -2.77 12.07
CA PHE A 336 4.85 -2.63 10.63
C PHE A 336 5.61 -1.40 10.13
N LEU A 337 6.61 -1.63 9.29
CA LEU A 337 7.56 -0.60 8.87
C LEU A 337 7.31 -0.07 7.46
N ALA A 338 6.49 -0.77 6.67
CA ALA A 338 6.17 -0.46 5.28
C ALA A 338 7.43 -0.10 4.50
N ASP A 339 7.37 1.03 3.80
CA ASP A 339 8.42 1.54 2.92
C ASP A 339 9.41 2.46 3.64
N SER A 340 9.45 2.39 4.98
CA SER A 340 10.37 3.21 5.75
C SER A 340 11.84 2.88 5.47
N GLY A 341 12.70 3.87 5.71
CA GLY A 341 14.12 3.84 5.50
C GLY A 341 14.78 5.00 6.22
N ARG A 342 15.55 5.82 5.50
CA ARG A 342 16.20 7.00 6.06
C ARG A 342 16.03 8.23 5.16
N ASP A 343 16.00 9.40 5.77
CA ASP A 343 15.93 10.69 5.10
C ASP A 343 16.60 11.79 5.94
N HIS A 344 16.45 13.06 5.56
CA HIS A 344 17.01 14.18 6.32
C HIS A 344 16.50 14.30 7.77
N ALA A 345 15.33 13.74 8.10
CA ALA A 345 14.69 13.85 9.39
C ALA A 345 15.04 12.70 10.35
N GLY A 346 15.54 11.57 9.84
CA GLY A 346 16.00 10.47 10.66
C GLY A 346 16.17 9.15 9.92
N ASP A 347 16.31 8.09 10.71
CA ASP A 347 16.56 6.73 10.24
C ASP A 347 15.64 5.76 10.99
N VAL A 348 14.98 4.86 10.25
CA VAL A 348 14.10 3.82 10.83
C VAL A 348 14.83 2.97 11.87
N ARG A 349 16.14 2.79 11.77
CA ARG A 349 16.95 2.03 12.73
C ARG A 349 17.02 2.67 14.11
N ASP A 350 16.63 3.94 14.25
CA ASP A 350 16.57 4.63 15.54
C ASP A 350 15.18 4.56 16.18
N VAL A 351 14.15 4.16 15.43
CA VAL A 351 12.77 3.98 15.94
C VAL A 351 12.69 2.93 17.05
N PRO A 352 13.31 1.73 16.93
CA PRO A 352 13.28 0.73 17.98
C PRO A 352 13.89 1.22 19.29
N GLU A 353 14.96 2.01 19.23
CA GLU A 353 15.59 2.53 20.45
C GLU A 353 14.62 3.43 21.23
N ARG A 354 13.86 4.28 20.53
CA ARG A 354 12.82 5.11 21.15
C ARG A 354 11.73 4.26 21.78
N TRP A 355 11.25 3.25 21.05
CA TRP A 355 10.26 2.29 21.56
C TRP A 355 10.75 1.60 22.84
N ARG A 356 11.96 1.03 22.80
CA ARG A 356 12.55 0.20 23.87
C ARG A 356 12.89 0.95 25.16
N ARG A 357 12.81 2.29 25.17
CA ARG A 357 12.96 3.09 26.41
C ARG A 357 11.74 2.95 27.32
N GLU A 358 10.57 2.74 26.75
CA GLU A 358 9.29 2.79 27.47
C GLU A 358 8.48 1.50 27.32
N HIS A 359 8.80 0.66 26.33
CA HIS A 359 8.04 -0.52 25.96
C HIS A 359 8.94 -1.78 25.88
N PRO A 360 8.35 -2.99 26.06
CA PRO A 360 9.07 -4.25 25.91
C PRO A 360 9.53 -4.49 24.46
N PRO A 361 10.36 -5.53 24.21
CA PRO A 361 10.56 -6.03 22.86
C PRO A 361 9.24 -6.33 22.14
N VAL A 362 9.21 -6.17 20.82
CA VAL A 362 8.09 -6.65 20.01
C VAL A 362 8.27 -8.12 19.65
N ASP A 363 7.21 -8.86 19.35
CA ASP A 363 7.35 -10.28 18.96
C ASP A 363 7.73 -10.44 17.49
N VAL A 364 7.06 -9.68 16.61
CA VAL A 364 7.21 -9.78 15.15
C VAL A 364 7.49 -8.40 14.55
N VAL A 365 8.39 -8.33 13.57
CA VAL A 365 8.59 -7.14 12.74
C VAL A 365 8.27 -7.50 11.29
N PHE A 366 7.36 -6.74 10.67
CA PHE A 366 7.14 -6.70 9.23
C PHE A 366 7.94 -5.54 8.64
N ALA A 367 8.90 -5.84 7.78
CA ALA A 367 9.81 -4.85 7.23
C ALA A 367 9.92 -4.93 5.71
N GLY A 368 9.83 -3.78 5.04
CA GLY A 368 10.32 -3.64 3.68
C GLY A 368 11.82 -3.94 3.63
N TYR A 369 12.28 -4.46 2.50
CA TYR A 369 13.69 -4.86 2.31
C TYR A 369 14.20 -4.55 0.90
N ARG A 370 13.44 -3.76 0.15
CA ARG A 370 13.68 -3.42 -1.26
C ARG A 370 14.89 -2.50 -1.45
N GLY A 371 15.24 -1.73 -0.42
CA GLY A 371 16.35 -0.77 -0.42
C GLY A 371 16.10 0.47 -1.29
N TRP A 372 15.53 0.29 -2.49
CA TRP A 372 15.37 1.34 -3.50
C TRP A 372 16.67 2.14 -3.67
N SER A 373 17.74 1.39 -3.92
CA SER A 373 19.07 1.90 -4.08
C SER A 373 19.26 2.49 -5.48
N THR A 374 19.03 3.79 -5.62
CA THR A 374 18.94 4.45 -6.94
C THR A 374 19.75 5.74 -7.00
N TYR A 375 20.23 6.07 -8.21
CA TYR A 375 20.62 7.44 -8.54
C TYR A 375 19.35 8.27 -8.85
N PRO A 376 19.31 9.56 -8.50
CA PRO A 376 18.13 10.41 -8.69
C PRO A 376 17.51 10.39 -10.10
N VAL A 377 18.34 10.26 -11.14
CA VAL A 377 17.87 10.18 -12.53
C VAL A 377 16.91 9.00 -12.76
N GLN A 378 17.01 7.94 -11.97
CA GLN A 378 16.14 6.75 -12.06
C GLN A 378 14.71 7.05 -11.62
N HIS A 379 14.48 8.06 -10.77
CA HIS A 379 13.14 8.43 -10.31
C HIS A 379 12.18 8.66 -11.48
N VAL A 380 12.67 9.26 -12.57
CA VAL A 380 11.90 9.55 -13.80
C VAL A 380 11.26 8.29 -14.41
N PHE A 381 11.88 7.12 -14.20
CA PHE A 381 11.44 5.83 -14.72
C PHE A 381 10.53 5.05 -13.75
N SER A 382 10.32 5.57 -12.55
CA SER A 382 9.55 4.94 -11.47
C SER A 382 8.21 5.62 -11.24
N SER A 383 7.39 5.09 -10.32
CA SER A 383 6.14 5.69 -9.85
C SER A 383 6.36 7.06 -9.19
N VAL A 384 7.55 7.34 -8.66
CA VAL A 384 7.89 8.57 -7.93
C VAL A 384 8.62 9.62 -8.77
N ALA A 385 8.36 9.70 -10.08
CA ALA A 385 9.03 10.65 -10.98
C ALA A 385 9.00 12.12 -10.50
N ALA A 386 7.96 12.52 -9.76
CA ALA A 386 7.85 13.85 -9.16
C ALA A 386 8.94 14.15 -8.11
N PHE A 387 9.54 13.13 -7.48
CA PHE A 387 10.65 13.29 -6.52
C PHE A 387 11.82 14.06 -7.13
N MET A 388 12.05 13.92 -8.43
CA MET A 388 13.16 14.60 -9.12
C MET A 388 13.08 16.14 -9.02
N LEU A 389 11.89 16.71 -8.82
CA LEU A 389 11.74 18.16 -8.59
C LEU A 389 12.31 18.62 -7.23
N PHE A 390 12.58 17.69 -6.32
CA PHE A 390 12.92 17.97 -4.94
C PHE A 390 14.32 17.48 -4.56
N VAL A 391 15.08 16.89 -5.49
CA VAL A 391 16.46 16.45 -5.23
C VAL A 391 17.45 17.59 -5.52
N PRO A 392 18.26 18.03 -4.55
CA PRO A 392 19.27 19.07 -4.78
C PRO A 392 20.31 18.66 -5.83
N PRO A 393 20.83 19.61 -6.65
CA PRO A 393 21.85 19.33 -7.66
C PRO A 393 23.11 18.64 -7.13
N THR A 394 23.49 18.96 -5.88
CA THR A 394 24.66 18.38 -5.21
C THR A 394 24.56 16.87 -4.98
N LEU A 395 23.37 16.29 -5.12
CA LEU A 395 23.11 14.87 -4.88
C LEU A 395 22.85 14.06 -6.16
N TRP A 396 22.78 14.69 -7.34
CA TRP A 396 22.43 13.99 -8.59
C TRP A 396 23.37 12.85 -8.98
N GLY A 397 24.65 12.96 -8.59
CA GLY A 397 25.67 11.93 -8.83
C GLY A 397 25.85 10.95 -7.66
N CYS A 398 24.98 11.01 -6.65
CA CYS A 398 25.05 10.17 -5.47
C CYS A 398 24.00 9.05 -5.55
N ARG A 399 24.40 7.83 -5.19
CA ARG A 399 23.46 6.73 -4.97
C ARG A 399 22.76 6.98 -3.64
N HIS A 400 21.43 6.94 -3.65
CA HIS A 400 20.59 7.01 -2.47
C HIS A 400 20.03 5.63 -2.14
N GLN A 401 19.60 5.43 -0.91
CA GLN A 401 18.83 4.27 -0.49
C GLN A 401 17.59 4.77 0.25
N LEU A 402 16.45 4.78 -0.44
CA LEU A 402 15.25 5.44 0.05
C LEU A 402 14.47 4.59 1.06
N MET A 403 14.63 3.26 1.00
CA MET A 403 13.92 2.30 1.82
C MET A 403 14.90 1.40 2.59
N THR A 404 14.37 0.69 3.58
CA THR A 404 15.09 -0.39 4.28
C THR A 404 15.55 -1.45 3.27
N ASP A 405 16.82 -1.84 3.31
CA ASP A 405 17.34 -2.99 2.57
C ASP A 405 17.30 -4.28 3.43
N ALA A 406 17.72 -5.42 2.89
CA ALA A 406 17.71 -6.68 3.64
C ALA A 406 18.56 -6.68 4.93
N ALA A 407 19.64 -5.89 4.99
CA ALA A 407 20.46 -5.76 6.18
C ALA A 407 19.81 -4.85 7.21
N ASP A 408 19.32 -3.69 6.78
CA ASP A 408 18.59 -2.76 7.63
C ASP A 408 17.34 -3.42 8.23
N ALA A 409 16.63 -4.29 7.49
CA ALA A 409 15.49 -5.03 8.01
C ALA A 409 15.86 -5.93 9.20
N VAL A 410 17.00 -6.63 9.11
CA VAL A 410 17.52 -7.45 10.21
C VAL A 410 18.04 -6.58 11.36
N ASP A 411 18.71 -5.46 11.07
CA ASP A 411 19.16 -4.49 12.08
C ASP A 411 17.99 -3.96 12.90
N VAL A 412 16.91 -3.53 12.23
CA VAL A 412 15.72 -2.98 12.89
C VAL A 412 15.06 -4.04 13.77
N ALA A 413 14.92 -5.27 13.27
CA ALA A 413 14.35 -6.37 14.04
C ALA A 413 15.20 -6.71 15.28
N GLU A 414 16.52 -6.76 15.16
CA GLU A 414 17.44 -6.96 16.28
C GLU A 414 17.31 -5.84 17.32
N ARG A 415 17.21 -4.58 16.89
CA ARG A 415 17.08 -3.41 17.78
C ARG A 415 15.73 -3.33 18.49
N PHE A 416 14.65 -3.80 17.85
CA PHE A 416 13.38 -4.02 18.53
C PHE A 416 13.47 -5.16 19.55
N GLY A 417 14.45 -6.05 19.42
CA GLY A 417 14.53 -7.30 20.17
C GLY A 417 13.48 -8.31 19.72
N ALA A 418 13.14 -8.26 18.43
CA ALA A 418 12.12 -9.11 17.84
C ALA A 418 12.52 -10.59 17.87
N ARG A 419 11.52 -11.46 17.98
CA ARG A 419 11.70 -12.91 17.85
C ARG A 419 11.67 -13.32 16.38
N TYR A 420 10.77 -12.69 15.63
CA TYR A 420 10.51 -12.99 14.24
C TYR A 420 10.62 -11.75 13.34
N LEU A 421 11.15 -11.95 12.14
CA LEU A 421 11.15 -10.95 11.06
C LEU A 421 10.40 -11.53 9.87
N VAL A 422 9.40 -10.80 9.37
CA VAL A 422 8.68 -11.10 8.15
C VAL A 422 9.09 -10.06 7.09
N PRO A 423 9.82 -10.44 6.04
CA PRO A 423 10.01 -9.58 4.88
C PRO A 423 8.67 -9.38 4.17
N TYR A 424 8.29 -8.13 3.91
CA TYR A 424 7.07 -7.78 3.17
C TYR A 424 7.29 -6.52 2.32
N ALA A 425 6.22 -5.86 1.86
CA ALA A 425 6.27 -4.69 0.98
C ALA A 425 6.88 -4.97 -0.41
N ASP A 426 6.91 -6.23 -0.83
CA ASP A 426 7.62 -6.72 -2.03
C ASP A 426 6.69 -7.23 -3.12
N GLY A 427 5.38 -6.99 -2.99
CA GLY A 427 4.37 -7.53 -3.88
C GLY A 427 4.11 -9.02 -3.65
N GLY A 428 5.14 -9.89 -3.68
CA GLY A 428 5.06 -11.28 -3.22
C GLY A 428 4.05 -12.20 -3.92
N ALA A 429 3.32 -11.71 -4.94
CA ALA A 429 2.33 -12.45 -5.72
C ALA A 429 2.13 -11.86 -7.14
N PRO A 430 1.59 -12.67 -8.08
CA PRO A 430 1.36 -12.29 -9.47
C PRO A 430 0.72 -10.93 -9.70
N TRP A 431 -0.41 -10.70 -9.04
CA TRP A 431 -1.18 -9.48 -9.19
C TRP A 431 -0.46 -8.21 -8.72
N HIS A 432 0.59 -8.33 -7.91
CA HIS A 432 1.42 -7.19 -7.50
C HIS A 432 2.59 -6.96 -8.48
N TRP A 433 3.38 -7.99 -8.81
CA TRP A 433 4.52 -7.79 -9.72
C TRP A 433 4.08 -7.50 -11.17
N GLU A 434 2.87 -7.91 -11.57
CA GLU A 434 2.28 -7.54 -12.87
C GLU A 434 2.02 -6.03 -13.00
N ILE A 435 1.81 -5.34 -11.87
CA ILE A 435 1.67 -3.88 -11.82
C ILE A 435 2.99 -3.17 -11.44
N GLY A 436 4.10 -3.91 -11.38
CA GLY A 436 5.44 -3.36 -11.12
C GLY A 436 5.81 -3.27 -9.63
N LEU A 437 5.11 -3.98 -8.75
CA LEU A 437 5.47 -4.07 -7.34
C LEU A 437 6.27 -5.34 -7.06
N GLY A 438 7.58 -5.16 -6.91
CA GLY A 438 8.51 -6.18 -6.45
C GLY A 438 8.87 -7.27 -7.48
N PRO A 439 9.69 -8.25 -7.06
CA PRO A 439 10.26 -9.22 -7.97
C PRO A 439 9.23 -10.25 -8.47
N LYS A 440 9.49 -10.78 -9.68
CA LYS A 440 8.78 -11.96 -10.19
C LYS A 440 9.33 -13.23 -9.55
N LEU A 441 8.48 -13.93 -8.81
CA LEU A 441 8.85 -15.13 -8.03
C LEU A 441 8.38 -16.45 -8.66
N ASP A 442 7.93 -16.43 -9.91
CA ASP A 442 7.43 -17.61 -10.64
C ASP A 442 8.55 -18.48 -11.26
N GLY A 443 9.82 -18.13 -11.00
CA GLY A 443 11.00 -18.77 -11.58
C GLY A 443 11.42 -18.23 -12.95
N SER A 444 10.66 -17.31 -13.55
CA SER A 444 11.02 -16.60 -14.79
C SER A 444 11.68 -15.25 -14.54
N GLY A 445 11.57 -14.72 -13.32
CA GLY A 445 12.14 -13.44 -12.92
C GLY A 445 13.66 -13.40 -12.94
N THR A 446 14.21 -12.18 -13.00
CA THR A 446 15.62 -11.89 -12.70
C THR A 446 15.64 -10.97 -11.50
N GLU A 447 16.45 -11.29 -10.49
CA GLU A 447 16.60 -10.46 -9.29
C GLU A 447 17.25 -9.12 -9.66
N ASP A 448 16.68 -8.02 -9.16
CA ASP A 448 17.36 -6.73 -9.10
C ASP A 448 17.78 -6.49 -7.65
N PRO A 449 19.04 -6.75 -7.26
CA PRO A 449 19.45 -6.68 -5.87
C PRO A 449 19.43 -5.26 -5.28
N ASP A 450 19.39 -4.22 -6.12
CA ASP A 450 19.40 -2.82 -5.69
C ASP A 450 17.98 -2.24 -5.55
N PHE A 451 17.00 -2.80 -6.27
CA PHE A 451 15.63 -2.27 -6.31
C PHE A 451 14.56 -3.25 -5.80
N ASP A 452 14.60 -4.51 -6.25
CA ASP A 452 13.61 -5.56 -5.96
C ASP A 452 14.30 -6.91 -5.73
N PRO A 453 15.10 -7.06 -4.64
CA PRO A 453 15.74 -8.33 -4.31
C PRO A 453 14.70 -9.40 -3.98
N TYR A 454 15.07 -10.67 -4.11
CA TYR A 454 14.22 -11.76 -3.65
C TYR A 454 14.15 -11.79 -2.11
N PRO A 455 13.00 -12.15 -1.52
CA PRO A 455 12.85 -12.15 -0.06
C PRO A 455 13.80 -13.11 0.65
N GLU A 456 14.27 -14.15 -0.03
CA GLU A 456 15.31 -15.08 0.45
C GLU A 456 16.62 -14.36 0.81
N ARG A 457 16.88 -13.17 0.26
CA ARG A 457 18.03 -12.33 0.63
C ARG A 457 18.03 -12.00 2.12
N VAL A 458 16.86 -11.76 2.71
CA VAL A 458 16.72 -11.45 4.14
C VAL A 458 17.10 -12.67 5.00
N ILE A 459 16.73 -13.88 4.57
CA ILE A 459 17.13 -15.12 5.23
C ILE A 459 18.65 -15.28 5.19
N ASP A 460 19.26 -15.03 4.03
CA ASP A 460 20.70 -15.16 3.84
C ASP A 460 21.47 -14.15 4.69
N VAL A 461 21.03 -12.90 4.75
CA VAL A 461 21.62 -11.86 5.61
C VAL A 461 21.49 -12.23 7.08
N ALA A 462 20.32 -12.70 7.52
CA ALA A 462 20.11 -13.14 8.90
C ALA A 462 21.00 -14.36 9.24
N ARG A 463 21.15 -15.34 8.35
CA ARG A 463 22.01 -16.52 8.58
C ARG A 463 23.50 -16.20 8.56
N ARG A 464 23.91 -15.22 7.75
CA ARG A 464 25.32 -14.84 7.54
C ARG A 464 25.64 -13.51 8.21
N ARG A 465 25.12 -13.30 9.41
CA ARG A 465 25.10 -12.00 10.07
C ARG A 465 26.51 -11.47 10.38
N ILE A 466 27.38 -12.28 10.96
CA ILE A 466 28.77 -11.90 11.23
C ILE A 466 29.71 -13.10 11.18
N ARG A 467 30.95 -12.89 10.72
CA ARG A 467 32.00 -13.92 10.75
C ARG A 467 32.78 -13.83 12.05
N ALA A 468 32.78 -14.90 12.84
CA ALA A 468 33.61 -15.01 14.04
C ALA A 468 35.11 -15.11 13.68
N PRO A 469 36.04 -14.77 14.59
CA PRO A 469 37.49 -14.87 14.34
C PRO A 469 37.96 -16.27 13.87
N GLY A 470 37.26 -17.34 14.27
CA GLY A 470 37.52 -18.71 13.83
C GLY A 470 37.01 -19.05 12.43
N GLY A 471 36.39 -18.11 11.73
CA GLY A 471 35.88 -18.26 10.36
C GLY A 471 34.42 -18.73 10.25
N GLU A 472 33.82 -19.19 11.34
CA GLU A 472 32.40 -19.59 11.41
C GLU A 472 31.45 -18.40 11.25
N MET A 473 30.32 -18.62 10.59
CA MET A 473 29.26 -17.61 10.46
C MET A 473 28.32 -17.72 11.65
N VAL A 474 28.10 -16.60 12.34
CA VAL A 474 27.11 -16.46 13.41
C VAL A 474 25.87 -15.82 12.81
N ALA A 475 24.72 -16.44 13.04
CA ALA A 475 23.41 -15.95 12.61
C ALA A 475 22.86 -14.88 13.57
N SER A 476 21.96 -14.05 13.05
CA SER A 476 21.10 -13.19 13.85
C SER A 476 20.27 -14.02 14.85
N PRO A 477 19.98 -13.50 16.06
CA PRO A 477 19.03 -14.13 16.97
C PRO A 477 17.58 -14.06 16.44
N VAL A 478 17.29 -13.22 15.45
CA VAL A 478 15.96 -13.06 14.86
C VAL A 478 15.71 -14.18 13.86
N ARG A 479 14.57 -14.87 13.99
CA ARG A 479 14.14 -15.90 13.03
C ARG A 479 13.33 -15.28 11.91
N VAL A 480 13.82 -15.40 10.68
CA VAL A 480 13.06 -14.94 9.50
C VAL A 480 11.93 -15.93 9.19
N LEU A 481 10.70 -15.41 9.09
CA LEU A 481 9.51 -16.14 8.64
C LEU A 481 9.15 -15.64 7.24
N LEU A 482 9.46 -16.45 6.22
CA LEU A 482 9.07 -16.15 4.85
C LEU A 482 7.60 -16.52 4.64
N LEU A 483 6.75 -15.52 4.47
CA LEU A 483 5.32 -15.70 4.21
C LEU A 483 5.01 -15.49 2.73
N ARG A 484 4.01 -16.19 2.22
CA ARG A 484 3.36 -15.89 0.94
C ARG A 484 1.97 -15.32 1.20
N PRO A 485 1.43 -14.47 0.30
CA PRO A 485 0.04 -14.04 0.36
C PRO A 485 -0.89 -15.24 0.58
N GLY A 486 -1.71 -15.21 1.63
CA GLY A 486 -2.51 -16.34 2.08
C GLY A 486 -1.97 -17.10 3.29
N ASP A 487 -0.71 -16.89 3.69
CA ASP A 487 -0.15 -17.51 4.89
C ASP A 487 -0.61 -16.78 6.16
N SER A 488 -0.85 -17.55 7.21
CA SER A 488 -1.10 -17.05 8.57
C SER A 488 0.02 -17.47 9.52
N VAL A 489 0.31 -16.63 10.50
CA VAL A 489 1.13 -16.97 11.66
C VAL A 489 0.22 -17.28 12.85
N THR A 490 0.51 -18.36 13.55
CA THR A 490 -0.21 -18.81 14.76
C THR A 490 0.75 -19.01 15.91
N ASP A 491 0.28 -18.81 17.14
CA ASP A 491 1.07 -18.98 18.37
C ASP A 491 2.28 -18.05 18.39
N VAL A 492 2.06 -16.77 18.04
CA VAL A 492 3.12 -15.75 18.00
C VAL A 492 3.81 -15.60 19.36
N SER A 493 3.03 -15.70 20.46
CA SER A 493 3.52 -15.61 21.83
C SER A 493 4.30 -16.86 22.27
N GLY A 494 3.97 -18.03 21.71
CA GLY A 494 4.67 -19.30 21.89
C GLY A 494 5.69 -19.57 20.77
N GLU A 495 5.61 -20.71 20.10
CA GLU A 495 6.46 -21.01 18.94
C GLU A 495 5.71 -20.76 17.65
N ALA A 496 5.99 -19.62 17.01
CA ALA A 496 5.27 -19.21 15.80
C ALA A 496 5.30 -20.30 14.71
N GLY A 497 4.11 -20.78 14.37
CA GLY A 497 3.84 -21.67 13.25
C GLY A 497 3.32 -20.89 12.05
N VAL A 498 3.72 -21.27 10.85
CA VAL A 498 3.15 -20.76 9.60
C VAL A 498 2.14 -21.77 9.09
N VAL A 499 0.89 -21.34 8.91
CA VAL A 499 -0.21 -22.15 8.42
C VAL A 499 -0.68 -21.57 7.10
N ARG A 500 -0.74 -22.43 6.06
CA ARG A 500 -1.31 -22.07 4.77
C ARG A 500 -2.81 -22.28 4.77
N VAL A 501 -3.54 -21.41 4.10
CA VAL A 501 -4.99 -21.55 3.97
C VAL A 501 -5.33 -22.80 3.16
N PRO A 502 -6.25 -23.68 3.64
CA PRO A 502 -6.63 -24.87 2.90
C PRO A 502 -7.16 -24.54 1.50
N GLY A 503 -6.61 -25.18 0.48
CA GLY A 503 -6.94 -24.91 -0.93
C GLY A 503 -6.33 -23.63 -1.49
N HIS A 504 -5.57 -22.88 -0.70
CA HIS A 504 -4.76 -21.75 -1.14
C HIS A 504 -3.28 -22.09 -1.00
N SER A 505 -2.66 -22.52 -2.09
CA SER A 505 -1.30 -23.03 -2.12
C SER A 505 -0.47 -22.30 -3.16
N TRP A 506 0.68 -21.78 -2.72
CA TRP A 506 1.73 -21.25 -3.60
C TRP A 506 2.01 -22.24 -4.74
N ALA A 507 1.70 -21.82 -5.97
CA ALA A 507 1.76 -22.66 -7.16
C ALA A 507 3.10 -22.57 -7.90
N TYR A 508 4.04 -21.81 -7.36
CA TYR A 508 5.34 -21.52 -7.95
C TYR A 508 6.47 -22.19 -7.13
N PRO A 509 7.73 -22.15 -7.58
CA PRO A 509 8.84 -22.70 -6.80
C PRO A 509 8.92 -22.11 -5.38
N ASP A 510 9.15 -22.94 -4.37
CA ASP A 510 9.29 -22.49 -2.97
C ASP A 510 10.56 -21.66 -2.73
N THR A 511 11.57 -21.79 -3.61
CA THR A 511 12.81 -21.02 -3.56
C THR A 511 13.19 -20.58 -4.96
N VAL A 512 13.50 -19.28 -5.11
CA VAL A 512 14.18 -18.78 -6.31
C VAL A 512 15.69 -18.87 -6.08
N ARG A 513 16.45 -19.34 -7.06
CA ARG A 513 17.92 -19.46 -6.91
C ARG A 513 18.52 -18.06 -6.88
N LEU A 514 19.25 -17.75 -5.80
CA LEU A 514 20.12 -16.58 -5.75
C LEU A 514 21.26 -16.78 -6.76
N GLY A 515 21.41 -15.81 -7.67
CA GLY A 515 22.42 -15.81 -8.75
C GLY A 515 23.81 -15.41 -8.28
#